data_AF-A0AAE8JWK1-F1
#
_entry.id   AF-A0AAE8JWK1-F1
#
_cell.length_a   1.000
_cell.length_b   1.000
_cell.length_c   1.000
_cell.angle_alpha   90.00
_cell.angle_beta   90.00
_cell.angle_gamma   90.00
#
_symmetry.space_group_name_H-M   'P 1'
#
loop_
_entity.id
_entity.type
_entity.pdbx_description
1 polymer ?
#
loop_
_entity_poly.entity_id
_entity_poly.type
_entity_poly.pdbx_seq_one_letter_code
_entity_poly.pdbx_strand_id
1 'polypeptide(L)'
;MDGECHASLWGRYHFENELGYLAGCLRAMYALMETPDRTMDADLLCQLHDLAVADVFKRGSPPLHARFQLGYRTQPVEFALHLGRNCSAQGLAEFHSSMAATNGWIEVEPPTCEHAGRLIAHARSPRLCFEKAQDILSHYAAQVPLPSNRRMGTEPDDATLHAIAQCCQQLNQHHLFAEANIRTIGFLCLNKLLLDQGAPATILEYPKMLDMYATADIIAAIRLGQHRFQALQAA
;
A
#
# COMPACT_ATOMS: atom_id res chain seq x y z
N MET A 1 -6.62 2.60 -8.21
CA MET A 1 -6.27 2.13 -9.57
C MET A 1 -4.94 2.77 -9.92
N ASP A 2 -4.03 2.01 -10.50
CA ASP A 2 -2.76 2.49 -11.04
C ASP A 2 -3.06 3.52 -12.15
N GLY A 3 -2.47 4.71 -12.06
CA GLY A 3 -2.64 5.76 -13.05
C GLY A 3 -2.25 5.31 -14.47
N GLU A 4 -1.19 4.51 -14.60
CA GLU A 4 -0.69 4.03 -15.91
C GLU A 4 -1.73 3.14 -16.64
N CYS A 5 -2.56 2.42 -15.89
CA CYS A 5 -3.55 1.51 -16.44
C CYS A 5 -4.76 2.24 -17.03
N HIS A 6 -4.97 3.51 -16.70
CA HIS A 6 -6.05 4.33 -17.26
C HIS A 6 -5.87 4.53 -18.78
N ALA A 7 -4.63 4.53 -19.27
CA ALA A 7 -4.32 4.62 -20.69
C ALA A 7 -4.39 3.26 -21.43
N SER A 8 -4.65 2.16 -20.72
CA SER A 8 -4.78 0.84 -21.35
C SER A 8 -6.02 0.74 -22.24
N LEU A 9 -6.08 -0.28 -23.11
CA LEU A 9 -7.28 -0.57 -23.93
C LEU A 9 -8.55 -0.76 -23.11
N TRP A 10 -8.41 -1.15 -21.83
CA TRP A 10 -9.52 -1.39 -20.91
C TRP A 10 -9.84 -0.14 -20.08
N GLY A 11 -9.00 0.90 -20.16
CA GLY A 11 -9.14 2.18 -19.47
C GLY A 11 -9.51 2.02 -18.00
N ARG A 12 -10.62 2.66 -17.61
CA ARG A 12 -11.15 2.60 -16.24
C ARG A 12 -11.58 1.21 -15.76
N TYR A 13 -11.61 0.20 -16.63
CA TYR A 13 -11.98 -1.18 -16.30
C TYR A 13 -10.79 -2.14 -16.26
N HIS A 14 -9.55 -1.65 -16.41
CA HIS A 14 -8.35 -2.48 -16.49
C HIS A 14 -8.28 -3.57 -15.42
N PHE A 15 -8.59 -3.23 -14.16
CA PHE A 15 -8.48 -4.14 -13.03
C PHE A 15 -9.71 -5.04 -12.80
N GLU A 16 -10.76 -4.93 -13.61
CA GLU A 16 -11.84 -5.93 -13.61
C GLU A 16 -11.45 -7.22 -14.35
N ASN A 17 -10.18 -7.36 -14.77
CA ASN A 17 -9.58 -8.67 -15.00
C ASN A 17 -9.59 -9.52 -13.70
N GLU A 18 -9.60 -8.88 -12.53
CA GLU A 18 -9.98 -9.46 -11.24
C GLU A 18 -11.44 -9.09 -10.92
N LEU A 19 -12.40 -9.91 -11.37
CA LEU A 19 -13.83 -9.59 -11.24
C LEU A 19 -14.22 -9.24 -9.79
N GLY A 20 -14.72 -8.03 -9.58
CA GLY A 20 -15.11 -7.50 -8.27
C GLY A 20 -14.04 -6.64 -7.58
N TYR A 21 -12.87 -6.46 -8.20
CA TYR A 21 -11.77 -5.66 -7.69
C TYR A 21 -12.17 -4.22 -7.36
N LEU A 22 -12.74 -3.49 -8.32
CA LEU A 22 -13.09 -2.08 -8.12
C LEU A 22 -14.23 -1.95 -7.12
N ALA A 23 -15.19 -2.88 -7.17
CA ALA A 23 -16.28 -2.94 -6.20
C ALA A 23 -15.76 -3.13 -4.77
N GLY A 24 -14.77 -4.00 -4.56
CA GLY A 24 -14.11 -4.20 -3.27
C GLY A 24 -13.40 -2.95 -2.78
N CYS A 25 -12.54 -2.35 -3.62
CA CYS A 25 -11.84 -1.11 -3.26
C CYS A 25 -12.81 0.03 -2.93
N LEU A 26 -13.91 0.17 -3.69
CA LEU A 26 -14.92 1.19 -3.42
C LEU A 26 -15.62 0.98 -2.09
N ARG A 27 -16.02 -0.27 -1.74
CA ARG A 27 -16.60 -0.56 -0.43
C ARG A 27 -15.67 -0.19 0.72
N ALA A 28 -14.38 -0.53 0.60
CA ALA A 28 -13.40 -0.19 1.62
C ALA A 28 -13.21 1.33 1.75
N MET A 29 -13.22 2.06 0.62
CA MET A 29 -13.16 3.53 0.62
C MET A 29 -14.41 4.15 1.26
N TYR A 30 -15.61 3.62 0.97
CA TYR A 30 -16.84 4.06 1.63
C TYR A 30 -16.76 3.88 3.15
N ALA A 31 -16.27 2.73 3.62
CA ALA A 31 -16.09 2.49 5.05
C ALA A 31 -15.14 3.52 5.70
N LEU A 32 -14.06 3.92 5.03
CA LEU A 32 -13.19 5.00 5.50
C LEU A 32 -13.92 6.34 5.63
N MET A 33 -14.80 6.65 4.67
CA MET A 33 -15.57 7.90 4.66
C MET A 33 -16.65 7.94 5.74
N GLU A 34 -17.17 6.80 6.16
CA GLU A 34 -18.15 6.69 7.25
C GLU A 34 -17.52 6.85 8.64
N THR A 35 -16.22 6.59 8.78
CA THR A 35 -15.47 6.73 10.04
C THR A 35 -14.25 7.65 9.90
N PRO A 36 -14.44 8.94 9.56
CA PRO A 36 -13.32 9.85 9.24
C PRO A 36 -12.37 10.08 10.43
N ASP A 37 -12.89 9.98 11.66
CA ASP A 37 -12.11 10.20 12.89
C ASP A 37 -11.40 8.93 13.39
N ARG A 38 -11.68 7.76 12.80
CA ARG A 38 -11.02 6.51 13.19
C ARG A 38 -9.56 6.54 12.71
N THR A 39 -8.62 6.53 13.63
CA THR A 39 -7.18 6.41 13.32
C THR A 39 -6.86 5.09 12.64
N MET A 40 -5.90 5.09 11.72
CA MET A 40 -5.37 3.87 11.13
C MET A 40 -4.60 3.06 12.19
N ASP A 41 -5.13 1.90 12.55
CA ASP A 41 -4.48 0.88 13.38
C ASP A 41 -4.57 -0.49 12.69
N ALA A 42 -4.03 -1.53 13.31
CA ALA A 42 -3.98 -2.86 12.72
C ALA A 42 -5.39 -3.42 12.44
N ASP A 43 -6.36 -3.19 13.34
CA ASP A 43 -7.74 -3.63 13.14
C ASP A 43 -8.38 -2.95 11.93
N LEU A 44 -8.27 -1.62 11.82
CA LEU A 44 -8.82 -0.91 10.65
C LEU A 44 -8.10 -1.36 9.36
N LEU A 45 -6.78 -1.53 9.39
CA LEU A 45 -6.03 -2.02 8.24
C LEU A 45 -6.54 -3.38 7.74
N CYS A 46 -6.77 -4.31 8.67
CA CYS A 46 -7.32 -5.63 8.38
C CYS A 46 -8.75 -5.56 7.85
N GLN A 47 -9.59 -4.71 8.43
CA GLN A 47 -10.96 -4.49 7.96
C GLN A 47 -10.99 -3.97 6.52
N LEU A 48 -10.11 -3.01 6.19
CA LEU A 48 -10.02 -2.46 4.83
C LEU A 48 -9.55 -3.49 3.83
N HIS A 49 -8.57 -4.31 4.19
CA HIS A 49 -8.15 -5.44 3.39
C HIS A 49 -9.32 -6.38 3.09
N ASP A 50 -10.03 -6.81 4.14
CA ASP A 50 -11.12 -7.77 4.01
C ASP A 50 -12.26 -7.24 3.14
N LEU A 51 -12.61 -5.96 3.27
CA LEU A 51 -13.58 -5.30 2.39
C LEU A 51 -13.11 -5.22 0.94
N ALA A 52 -11.81 -4.96 0.73
CA ALA A 52 -11.19 -4.83 -0.59
C ALA A 52 -11.11 -6.17 -1.35
N VAL A 53 -11.03 -7.29 -0.64
CA VAL A 53 -10.95 -8.62 -1.24
C VAL A 53 -12.26 -9.41 -1.19
N ALA A 54 -13.21 -8.99 -0.36
CA ALA A 54 -14.51 -9.63 -0.27
C ALA A 54 -15.17 -9.75 -1.65
N ASP A 55 -15.75 -10.92 -1.95
CA ASP A 55 -16.42 -11.20 -3.21
C ASP A 55 -15.57 -11.05 -4.50
N VAL A 56 -14.26 -10.84 -4.41
CA VAL A 56 -13.37 -10.92 -5.59
C VAL A 56 -13.40 -12.35 -6.12
N PHE A 57 -13.63 -12.49 -7.43
CA PHE A 57 -13.90 -13.76 -8.10
C PHE A 57 -15.00 -14.61 -7.44
N LYS A 58 -16.01 -14.00 -6.81
CA LYS A 58 -17.14 -14.73 -6.17
C LYS A 58 -17.79 -15.76 -7.10
N ARG A 59 -17.85 -15.46 -8.40
CA ARG A 59 -18.40 -16.33 -9.47
C ARG A 59 -17.31 -17.07 -10.26
N GLY A 60 -16.06 -16.96 -9.86
CA GLY A 60 -14.91 -17.62 -10.47
C GLY A 60 -14.67 -19.02 -9.91
N SER A 61 -13.61 -19.68 -10.39
CA SER A 61 -13.23 -21.01 -9.91
C SER A 61 -12.69 -20.97 -8.46
N PRO A 62 -12.88 -22.03 -7.65
CA PRO A 62 -12.41 -22.07 -6.26
C PRO A 62 -10.92 -21.71 -6.06
N PRO A 63 -9.97 -22.13 -6.93
CA PRO A 63 -8.56 -21.73 -6.78
C PRO A 63 -8.33 -20.22 -6.86
N LEU A 64 -9.12 -19.49 -7.67
CA LEU A 64 -9.02 -18.03 -7.77
C LEU A 64 -9.54 -17.36 -6.49
N HIS A 65 -10.65 -17.88 -5.94
CA HIS A 65 -11.21 -17.35 -4.70
C HIS A 65 -10.29 -17.60 -3.49
N ALA A 66 -9.68 -18.79 -3.41
CA ALA A 66 -8.81 -19.19 -2.32
C ALA A 66 -7.51 -18.35 -2.20
N ARG A 67 -7.16 -17.58 -3.23
CA ARG A 67 -6.06 -16.61 -3.18
C ARG A 67 -6.37 -15.41 -2.29
N PHE A 68 -7.64 -15.02 -2.19
CA PHE A 68 -8.11 -13.84 -1.47
C PHE A 68 -8.59 -14.21 -0.07
N GLN A 69 -7.64 -14.63 0.77
CA GLN A 69 -7.92 -15.02 2.15
C GLN A 69 -8.18 -13.79 3.01
N LEU A 70 -9.19 -13.84 3.87
CA LEU A 70 -9.46 -12.79 4.85
C LEU A 70 -8.44 -12.83 5.99
N GLY A 71 -8.21 -11.66 6.58
CA GLY A 71 -7.30 -11.50 7.71
C GLY A 71 -5.82 -11.60 7.35
N TYR A 72 -4.99 -11.48 8.38
CA TYR A 72 -3.54 -11.60 8.26
C TYR A 72 -3.10 -13.00 7.83
N ARG A 73 -2.03 -13.06 7.02
CA ARG A 73 -1.55 -14.30 6.43
C ARG A 73 -0.93 -15.27 7.45
N THR A 74 -0.84 -16.54 7.03
CA THR A 74 -0.06 -17.59 7.70
C THR A 74 1.14 -18.05 6.87
N GLN A 75 1.00 -18.02 5.55
CA GLN A 75 1.97 -18.54 4.59
C GLN A 75 3.04 -17.50 4.25
N PRO A 76 4.21 -17.90 3.73
CA PRO A 76 5.13 -16.94 3.14
C PRO A 76 4.50 -16.32 1.87
N VAL A 77 4.94 -15.11 1.54
CA VAL A 77 4.56 -14.43 0.30
C VAL A 77 5.85 -14.06 -0.42
N GLU A 78 5.88 -14.27 -1.74
CA GLU A 78 7.01 -13.96 -2.59
C GLU A 78 6.53 -13.17 -3.81
N PHE A 79 7.32 -12.19 -4.22
CA PHE A 79 7.11 -11.48 -5.48
C PHE A 79 8.42 -11.02 -6.09
N ALA A 80 8.40 -10.85 -7.41
CA ALA A 80 9.57 -10.45 -8.17
C ALA A 80 9.89 -8.96 -7.97
N LEU A 81 11.18 -8.65 -7.86
CA LEU A 81 11.70 -7.29 -7.91
C LEU A 81 12.40 -7.08 -9.26
N HIS A 82 12.06 -5.98 -9.93
CA HIS A 82 12.63 -5.60 -11.21
C HIS A 82 13.22 -4.19 -11.12
N LEU A 83 14.52 -4.05 -11.39
CA LEU A 83 15.18 -2.75 -11.43
C LEU A 83 14.51 -1.84 -12.45
N GLY A 84 14.21 -0.61 -12.04
CA GLY A 84 13.53 0.39 -12.87
C GLY A 84 12.03 0.18 -13.03
N ARG A 85 11.44 -0.82 -12.36
CA ARG A 85 9.99 -1.04 -12.36
C ARG A 85 9.38 -0.90 -10.98
N ASN A 86 9.57 -1.88 -10.09
CA ASN A 86 9.14 -1.84 -8.68
C ASN A 86 10.32 -1.76 -7.70
N CYS A 87 11.54 -1.66 -8.22
CA CYS A 87 12.76 -1.60 -7.43
C CYS A 87 13.74 -0.57 -8.00
N SER A 88 14.39 0.23 -7.14
CA SER A 88 15.49 1.12 -7.54
C SER A 88 16.77 0.77 -6.78
N ALA A 89 17.93 1.08 -7.37
CA ALA A 89 19.22 0.80 -6.73
C ALA A 89 19.36 1.54 -5.38
N GLN A 90 18.87 2.77 -5.31
CA GLN A 90 18.84 3.53 -4.06
C GLN A 90 17.83 2.94 -3.06
N GLY A 91 16.65 2.50 -3.50
CA GLY A 91 15.67 1.85 -2.63
C GLY A 91 16.20 0.55 -2.01
N LEU A 92 16.94 -0.26 -2.78
CA LEU A 92 17.65 -1.43 -2.26
C LEU A 92 18.71 -1.05 -1.21
N ALA A 93 19.49 0.01 -1.47
CA ALA A 93 20.50 0.48 -0.53
C ALA A 93 19.86 0.98 0.80
N GLU A 94 18.74 1.70 0.70
CA GLU A 94 17.94 2.12 1.86
C GLU A 94 17.42 0.90 2.64
N PHE A 95 16.85 -0.10 1.95
CA PHE A 95 16.36 -1.32 2.59
C PHE A 95 17.49 -2.08 3.31
N HIS A 96 18.62 -2.34 2.64
CA HIS A 96 19.76 -3.05 3.25
C HIS A 96 20.38 -2.32 4.44
N SER A 97 20.24 -1.00 4.50
CA SER A 97 20.70 -0.18 5.63
C SER A 97 19.69 -0.13 6.79
N SER A 98 18.47 -0.64 6.58
CA SER A 98 17.38 -0.60 7.55
C SER A 98 17.37 -1.81 8.48
N MET A 99 16.66 -1.70 9.62
CA MET A 99 16.40 -2.85 10.50
C MET A 99 15.57 -3.95 9.83
N ALA A 100 14.78 -3.62 8.79
CA ALA A 100 13.95 -4.60 8.09
C ALA A 100 14.79 -5.67 7.37
N ALA A 101 16.00 -5.32 6.92
CA ALA A 101 16.91 -6.26 6.26
C ALA A 101 17.51 -7.32 7.20
N THR A 102 17.44 -7.10 8.52
CA THR A 102 18.12 -7.97 9.51
C THR A 102 17.19 -8.56 10.57
N ASN A 103 15.92 -8.17 10.61
CA ASN A 103 14.95 -8.63 11.62
C ASN A 103 14.33 -10.01 11.31
N GLY A 104 14.70 -10.64 10.18
CA GLY A 104 14.25 -11.96 9.76
C GLY A 104 12.81 -12.04 9.26
N TRP A 105 12.10 -10.92 9.07
CA TRP A 105 10.76 -10.90 8.46
C TRP A 105 10.80 -11.01 6.95
N ILE A 106 11.81 -10.39 6.34
CA ILE A 106 11.94 -10.22 4.91
C ILE A 106 13.33 -10.68 4.50
N GLU A 107 13.39 -11.45 3.42
CA GLU A 107 14.62 -11.77 2.69
C GLU A 107 14.53 -11.15 1.30
N VAL A 108 15.61 -10.55 0.83
CA VAL A 108 15.70 -9.95 -0.50
C VAL A 108 16.85 -10.60 -1.27
N GLU A 109 16.51 -11.21 -2.40
CA GLU A 109 17.47 -11.50 -3.46
C GLU A 109 17.47 -10.29 -4.42
N PRO A 110 18.56 -9.51 -4.49
CA PRO A 110 18.57 -8.29 -5.25
C PRO A 110 18.50 -8.56 -6.77
N PRO A 111 17.70 -7.78 -7.53
CA PRO A 111 17.68 -7.86 -8.98
C PRO A 111 18.99 -7.39 -9.62
N THR A 112 19.23 -7.87 -10.84
CA THR A 112 20.26 -7.36 -11.74
C THR A 112 19.61 -6.70 -12.96
N CYS A 113 20.40 -6.11 -13.86
CA CYS A 113 19.87 -5.58 -15.12
C CYS A 113 19.24 -6.66 -16.01
N GLU A 114 19.67 -7.92 -15.88
CA GLU A 114 19.25 -9.03 -16.75
C GLU A 114 18.21 -9.95 -16.09
N HIS A 115 18.23 -10.05 -14.76
CA HIS A 115 17.41 -10.98 -14.00
C HIS A 115 16.62 -10.28 -12.91
N ALA A 116 15.35 -10.67 -12.78
CA ALA A 116 14.53 -10.29 -11.65
C ALA A 116 15.11 -10.85 -10.36
N GLY A 117 15.07 -10.04 -9.30
CA GLY A 117 15.28 -10.49 -7.94
C GLY A 117 13.96 -10.93 -7.33
N ARG A 118 13.95 -11.20 -6.03
CA ARG A 118 12.73 -11.50 -5.28
C ARG A 118 12.77 -10.91 -3.89
N LEU A 119 11.60 -10.54 -3.38
CA LEU A 119 11.37 -10.31 -1.97
C LEU A 119 10.53 -11.47 -1.43
N ILE A 120 10.98 -12.05 -0.32
CA ILE A 120 10.28 -13.11 0.41
C ILE A 120 9.89 -12.55 1.77
N ALA A 121 8.60 -12.46 2.04
CA ALA A 121 8.08 -12.22 3.38
C ALA A 121 7.81 -13.57 4.05
N HIS A 122 8.61 -13.93 5.06
CA HIS A 122 8.56 -15.25 5.68
C HIS A 122 7.25 -15.54 6.40
N ALA A 123 6.88 -16.81 6.52
CA ALA A 123 5.71 -17.28 7.26
C ALA A 123 5.70 -16.74 8.70
N ARG A 124 4.53 -16.29 9.15
CA ARG A 124 4.28 -15.76 10.49
C ARG A 124 2.86 -16.13 10.91
N SER A 125 2.62 -16.17 12.21
CA SER A 125 1.24 -16.33 12.69
C SER A 125 0.44 -15.04 12.43
N PRO A 126 -0.89 -15.12 12.28
CA PRO A 126 -1.73 -13.94 12.09
C PRO A 126 -1.57 -12.93 13.23
N ARG A 127 -1.37 -13.43 14.45
CA ARG A 127 -1.06 -12.60 15.63
C ARG A 127 0.23 -11.79 15.46
N LEU A 128 1.31 -12.42 15.01
CA LEU A 128 2.57 -11.71 14.78
C LEU A 128 2.42 -10.68 13.66
N CYS A 129 1.69 -11.01 12.59
CA CYS A 129 1.39 -10.06 11.51
C CYS A 129 0.58 -8.86 12.02
N PHE A 130 -0.44 -9.08 12.86
CA PHE A 130 -1.18 -8.02 13.54
C PHE A 130 -0.26 -7.14 14.39
N GLU A 131 0.54 -7.76 15.27
CA GLU A 131 1.49 -7.04 16.13
C GLU A 131 2.48 -6.22 15.30
N LYS A 132 2.91 -6.74 14.13
CA LYS A 132 3.79 -6.03 13.23
C LYS A 132 3.11 -4.85 12.53
N ALA A 133 1.86 -5.00 12.09
CA ALA A 133 1.08 -3.89 11.56
C ALA A 133 0.91 -2.79 12.62
N GLN A 134 0.58 -3.19 13.85
CA GLN A 134 0.38 -2.26 14.96
C GLN A 134 1.67 -1.52 15.30
N ASP A 135 2.81 -2.22 15.35
CA ASP A 135 4.14 -1.64 15.57
C ASP A 135 4.45 -0.54 14.54
N ILE A 136 4.32 -0.84 13.24
CA ILE A 136 4.57 0.12 12.16
C ILE A 136 3.63 1.34 12.25
N LEU A 137 2.33 1.10 12.44
CA LEU A 137 1.33 2.17 12.53
C LEU A 137 1.50 3.04 13.79
N SER A 138 1.89 2.44 14.92
CA SER A 138 2.16 3.16 16.16
C SER A 138 3.42 4.01 16.04
N HIS A 139 4.46 3.50 15.37
CA HIS A 139 5.67 4.26 15.07
C HIS A 139 5.39 5.47 14.17
N TYR A 140 4.51 5.33 13.18
CA TYR A 140 4.02 6.45 12.38
C TYR A 140 3.25 7.47 13.24
N ALA A 141 2.28 7.01 14.02
CA ALA A 141 1.43 7.90 14.83
C ALA A 141 2.22 8.69 15.88
N ALA A 142 3.34 8.12 16.38
CA ALA A 142 4.25 8.80 17.29
C ALA A 142 5.06 9.92 16.61
N GLN A 143 5.34 9.82 15.30
CA GLN A 143 6.08 10.83 14.53
C GLN A 143 5.15 11.92 13.98
N VAL A 144 3.95 11.54 13.55
CA VAL A 144 2.98 12.42 12.90
C VAL A 144 1.67 12.38 13.68
N PRO A 145 1.57 13.12 14.80
CA PRO A 145 0.33 13.20 15.55
C PRO A 145 -0.77 13.84 14.69
N LEU A 146 -2.02 13.45 14.95
CA LEU A 146 -3.16 14.06 14.25
C LEU A 146 -3.23 15.57 14.52
N PRO A 147 -3.47 16.39 13.49
CA PRO A 147 -3.61 17.84 13.67
C PRO A 147 -4.89 18.14 14.46
N SER A 148 -4.80 19.09 15.40
CA SER A 148 -5.96 19.54 16.20
C SER A 148 -7.08 20.14 15.34
N ASN A 149 -6.75 20.66 14.15
CA ASN A 149 -7.67 21.23 13.18
C ASN A 149 -7.33 20.71 11.78
N ARG A 150 -8.16 19.78 11.26
CA ARG A 150 -8.02 19.26 9.89
C ARG A 150 -8.51 20.30 8.89
N ARG A 151 -7.60 21.10 8.33
CA ARG A 151 -7.91 21.93 7.16
C ARG A 151 -7.61 21.16 5.89
N MET A 152 -8.69 20.78 5.19
CA MET A 152 -8.59 20.08 3.91
C MET A 152 -7.83 20.91 2.88
N GLY A 153 -6.94 20.26 2.14
CA GLY A 153 -6.15 20.88 1.07
C GLY A 153 -4.83 21.50 1.53
N THR A 154 -4.38 21.25 2.76
CA THR A 154 -3.06 21.70 3.22
C THR A 154 -2.00 20.76 2.65
N GLU A 155 -0.95 21.30 2.01
CA GLU A 155 0.18 20.48 1.60
C GLU A 155 0.94 20.00 2.86
N PRO A 156 1.08 18.69 3.05
CA PRO A 156 1.85 18.14 4.17
C PRO A 156 3.32 18.50 3.99
N ASP A 157 4.01 18.78 5.10
CA ASP A 157 5.45 19.03 5.08
C ASP A 157 6.24 17.77 4.70
N ASP A 158 7.52 17.97 4.36
CA ASP A 158 8.41 16.89 3.91
C ASP A 158 8.54 15.78 4.96
N ALA A 159 8.57 16.13 6.26
CA ALA A 159 8.69 15.16 7.35
C ALA A 159 7.44 14.27 7.46
N THR A 160 6.26 14.86 7.32
CA THR A 160 4.98 14.16 7.31
C THR A 160 4.89 13.21 6.12
N LEU A 161 5.19 13.69 4.91
CA LEU A 161 5.20 12.84 3.72
C LEU A 161 6.22 11.71 3.82
N HIS A 162 7.39 11.98 4.38
CA HIS A 162 8.42 10.98 4.61
C HIS A 162 7.93 9.88 5.56
N ALA A 163 7.32 10.25 6.68
CA ALA A 163 6.76 9.27 7.62
C ALA A 163 5.60 8.45 7.01
N ILE A 164 4.72 9.08 6.22
CA ILE A 164 3.65 8.38 5.49
C ILE A 164 4.25 7.39 4.48
N ALA A 165 5.23 7.82 3.68
CA ALA A 165 5.89 7.00 2.68
C ALA A 165 6.59 5.80 3.32
N GLN A 166 7.35 6.01 4.39
CA GLN A 166 8.02 4.94 5.14
C GLN A 166 7.02 3.96 5.76
N CYS A 167 5.95 4.46 6.38
CA CYS A 167 4.90 3.61 6.95
C CYS A 167 4.27 2.69 5.89
N CYS A 168 3.86 3.26 4.75
CA CYS A 168 3.26 2.50 3.66
C CYS A 168 4.26 1.51 3.03
N GLN A 169 5.50 1.92 2.81
CA GLN A 169 6.54 1.04 2.26
C GLN A 169 6.81 -0.14 3.20
N GLN A 170 6.95 0.11 4.51
CA GLN A 170 7.15 -0.97 5.48
C GLN A 170 5.96 -1.93 5.51
N LEU A 171 4.72 -1.43 5.57
CA LEU A 171 3.53 -2.28 5.53
C LEU A 171 3.47 -3.14 4.27
N ASN A 172 3.77 -2.55 3.11
CA ASN A 172 3.76 -3.24 1.83
C ASN A 172 4.87 -4.30 1.78
N GLN A 173 6.11 -3.97 2.12
CA GLN A 173 7.25 -4.90 2.12
C GLN A 173 7.07 -6.11 3.04
N HIS A 174 6.40 -5.96 4.19
CA HIS A 174 6.13 -7.08 5.09
C HIS A 174 5.04 -8.03 4.58
N HIS A 175 4.28 -7.61 3.56
CA HIS A 175 3.22 -8.37 2.91
C HIS A 175 2.31 -9.05 3.93
N LEU A 176 1.72 -8.30 4.86
CA LEU A 176 1.03 -8.88 6.03
C LEU A 176 -0.25 -9.66 5.68
N PHE A 177 -0.73 -9.54 4.44
CA PHE A 177 -1.86 -10.28 3.89
C PHE A 177 -1.41 -11.25 2.79
N ALA A 178 -2.21 -12.29 2.53
CA ALA A 178 -1.86 -13.34 1.56
C ALA A 178 -1.86 -12.80 0.12
N GLU A 179 -2.71 -11.82 -0.15
CA GLU A 179 -2.86 -11.16 -1.44
C GLU A 179 -3.34 -9.72 -1.19
N ALA A 180 -3.45 -8.89 -2.23
CA ALA A 180 -4.07 -7.56 -2.15
C ALA A 180 -3.36 -6.55 -1.21
N ASN A 181 -2.07 -6.77 -0.91
CA ASN A 181 -1.28 -5.84 -0.12
C ASN A 181 -1.23 -4.46 -0.81
N ILE A 182 -0.88 -4.40 -2.10
CA ILE A 182 -0.72 -3.11 -2.76
C ILE A 182 -2.03 -2.30 -2.86
N ARG A 183 -3.18 -2.95 -3.03
CA ARG A 183 -4.47 -2.25 -3.08
C ARG A 183 -4.88 -1.74 -1.69
N THR A 184 -4.58 -2.52 -0.65
CA THR A 184 -4.84 -2.14 0.74
C THR A 184 -3.93 -1.01 1.16
N ILE A 185 -2.62 -1.12 0.91
CA ILE A 185 -1.64 -0.16 1.38
C ILE A 185 -1.60 1.07 0.46
N GLY A 186 -1.38 0.87 -0.84
CA GLY A 186 -1.17 1.95 -1.80
C GLY A 186 -2.42 2.76 -2.14
N PHE A 187 -3.63 2.19 -2.03
CA PHE A 187 -4.86 2.94 -2.29
C PHE A 187 -5.61 3.35 -1.03
N LEU A 188 -5.72 2.47 -0.03
CA LEU A 188 -6.59 2.72 1.13
C LEU A 188 -5.79 3.33 2.29
N CYS A 189 -4.74 2.64 2.75
CA CYS A 189 -3.92 3.10 3.87
C CYS A 189 -3.27 4.46 3.56
N LEU A 190 -2.55 4.57 2.44
CA LEU A 190 -1.89 5.80 2.02
C LEU A 190 -2.85 7.00 1.98
N ASN A 191 -3.99 6.85 1.33
CA ASN A 191 -4.97 7.94 1.24
C ASN A 191 -5.60 8.26 2.60
N LYS A 192 -5.84 7.26 3.46
CA LYS A 192 -6.31 7.53 4.81
C LYS A 192 -5.30 8.36 5.62
N LEU A 193 -4.02 8.00 5.56
CA LEU A 193 -2.96 8.74 6.26
C LEU A 193 -2.83 10.18 5.74
N LEU A 194 -2.91 10.39 4.43
CA LEU A 194 -2.92 11.74 3.83
C LEU A 194 -4.14 12.56 4.28
N LEU A 195 -5.34 11.98 4.19
CA LEU A 195 -6.58 12.65 4.57
C LEU A 195 -6.63 12.98 6.07
N ASP A 196 -6.08 12.12 6.91
CA ASP A 196 -5.96 12.36 8.36
C ASP A 196 -5.12 13.60 8.69
N GLN A 197 -4.17 13.94 7.81
CA GLN A 197 -3.33 15.13 7.89
C GLN A 197 -3.93 16.35 7.14
N GLY A 198 -5.14 16.22 6.60
CA GLY A 198 -5.78 17.27 5.79
C GLY A 198 -5.20 17.42 4.39
N ALA A 199 -4.33 16.50 3.96
CA ALA A 199 -3.73 16.52 2.65
C ALA A 199 -4.70 16.00 1.56
N PRO A 200 -4.56 16.43 0.30
CA PRO A 200 -5.26 15.82 -0.82
C PRO A 200 -4.95 14.33 -0.94
N ALA A 201 -5.93 13.55 -1.37
CA ALA A 201 -5.73 12.17 -1.81
C ALA A 201 -4.76 12.12 -3.00
N THR A 202 -4.14 10.96 -3.21
CA THR A 202 -3.18 10.70 -4.28
C THR A 202 -3.62 9.55 -5.19
N ILE A 203 -3.41 9.73 -6.49
CA ILE A 203 -3.52 8.67 -7.51
C ILE A 203 -2.12 8.36 -8.00
N LEU A 204 -1.50 7.34 -7.42
CA LEU A 204 -0.17 6.88 -7.84
C LEU A 204 -0.24 6.31 -9.27
N GLU A 205 0.73 6.70 -10.10
CA GLU A 205 0.89 6.15 -11.46
C GLU A 205 1.11 4.64 -11.40
N TYR A 206 2.03 4.23 -10.52
CA TYR A 206 2.44 2.85 -10.33
C TYR A 206 2.68 2.61 -8.84
N PRO A 207 1.68 2.11 -8.08
CA PRO A 207 1.75 2.01 -6.63
C PRO A 207 2.81 1.01 -6.15
N LYS A 208 3.14 -0.03 -6.95
CA LYS A 208 4.17 -1.04 -6.63
C LYS A 208 5.58 -0.46 -6.48
N MET A 209 5.78 0.83 -6.73
CA MET A 209 7.00 1.50 -6.25
C MET A 209 7.20 1.38 -4.73
N LEU A 210 6.12 1.19 -3.95
CA LEU A 210 6.17 0.89 -2.52
C LEU A 210 6.85 -0.45 -2.20
N ASP A 211 7.19 -1.27 -3.20
CA ASP A 211 7.92 -2.51 -3.00
C ASP A 211 9.39 -2.21 -2.60
N MET A 212 10.12 -1.42 -3.40
CA MET A 212 11.57 -1.23 -3.20
C MET A 212 12.14 0.04 -3.88
N TYR A 213 11.39 1.13 -3.98
CA TYR A 213 11.95 2.43 -4.39
C TYR A 213 12.54 3.20 -3.21
N ALA A 214 13.38 4.19 -3.51
CA ALA A 214 13.87 5.13 -2.50
C ALA A 214 12.69 5.93 -1.92
N THR A 215 12.77 6.26 -0.63
CA THR A 215 11.71 7.00 0.05
C THR A 215 11.44 8.34 -0.64
N ALA A 216 12.48 9.03 -1.11
CA ALA A 216 12.37 10.28 -1.86
C ALA A 216 11.57 10.13 -3.17
N ASP A 217 11.74 9.02 -3.89
CA ASP A 217 10.99 8.74 -5.11
C ASP A 217 9.51 8.51 -4.80
N ILE A 218 9.22 7.80 -3.70
CA ILE A 218 7.85 7.56 -3.22
C ILE A 218 7.16 8.89 -2.89
N ILE A 219 7.84 9.80 -2.18
CA ILE A 219 7.30 11.14 -1.88
C ILE A 219 7.01 11.91 -3.17
N ALA A 220 7.94 11.90 -4.13
CA ALA A 220 7.75 12.58 -5.40
C ALA A 220 6.52 12.03 -6.18
N ALA A 221 6.33 10.71 -6.17
CA ALA A 221 5.18 10.09 -6.79
C ALA A 221 3.86 10.38 -6.06
N ILE A 222 3.87 10.45 -4.73
CA ILE A 222 2.70 10.88 -3.94
C ILE A 222 2.29 12.29 -4.37
N ARG A 223 3.23 13.24 -4.46
CA ARG A 223 2.95 14.62 -4.89
C ARG A 223 2.40 14.68 -6.29
N LEU A 224 3.03 13.98 -7.23
CA LEU A 224 2.54 13.91 -8.61
C LEU A 224 1.12 13.31 -8.67
N GLY A 225 0.86 12.29 -7.87
CA GLY A 225 -0.48 11.68 -7.77
C GLY A 225 -1.52 12.59 -7.12
N GLN A 226 -1.13 13.49 -6.20
CA GLN A 226 -2.01 14.50 -5.64
C GLN A 226 -2.41 15.54 -6.69
N HIS A 227 -1.45 16.00 -7.51
CA HIS A 227 -1.76 16.88 -8.64
C HIS A 227 -2.72 16.22 -9.65
N ARG A 228 -2.54 14.93 -9.94
CA ARG A 228 -3.48 14.17 -10.79
C ARG A 228 -4.88 14.13 -10.17
N PHE A 229 -4.98 13.84 -8.88
CA PHE A 229 -6.26 13.81 -8.18
C PHE A 229 -6.98 15.16 -8.25
N GLN A 230 -6.27 16.25 -7.96
CA GLN A 230 -6.81 17.61 -8.03
C GLN A 230 -7.28 17.99 -9.45
N ALA A 231 -6.51 17.61 -10.48
CA ALA A 231 -6.89 17.86 -11.86
C ALA A 231 -8.21 17.17 -12.24
N LEU A 232 -8.48 15.97 -11.71
CA LEU A 232 -9.75 15.27 -11.91
C LEU A 232 -10.92 15.89 -11.15
N GLN A 233 -10.68 16.57 -10.04
CA GLN A 233 -11.74 17.29 -9.31
C GLN A 233 -12.15 18.59 -10.01
N ALA A 234 -11.29 19.15 -10.87
CA ALA A 234 -11.52 20.38 -11.60
C ALA A 234 -12.14 20.16 -13.00
N ALA A 235 -12.21 18.91 -13.47
CA ALA A 235 -12.76 18.49 -14.76
C ALA A 235 -14.27 18.16 -14.66
#